data_AF-A0A1H9V168-F1
#
_entry.id   AF-A0A1H9V168-F1
#
_cell.length_a   1.000
_cell.length_b   1.000
_cell.length_c   1.000
_cell.angle_alpha   90.00
_cell.angle_beta   90.00
_cell.angle_gamma   90.00
#
_symmetry.space_group_name_H-M   'P 1'
#
loop_
_entity.id
_entity.type
_entity.pdbx_description
1 polymer ?
#
loop_
_entity_poly.entity_id
_entity_poly.type
_entity_poly.pdbx_seq_one_letter_code
_entity_poly.pdbx_strand_id
1 'polypeptide(L)'
;MHEAVRRLTEVTGWTGRSYVETPWDVVHTKLGFELPPDYRDLHAVFPPGAFNAPGVAANVIVQPPYRVDGAPDHLHQFEIEMQETEEWRREHPQDVPEEGMVPWARGDHQGLFWVPRSLDPQRWTVAVSSAGIWGLDDVPAVEEFDCGAVEFLIGFVTGELHSRVLGPVEEDVLALDLPAFQPVREEDWLSFSEARSPQIRRLSLRDLGLPD
;
A
#
# COMPACT_ATOMS: atom_id res chain seq x y z
N MET A 1 14.11 -10.95 10.60
CA MET A 1 13.94 -11.24 9.17
C MET A 1 13.22 -12.57 9.01
N HIS A 2 11.93 -12.47 8.72
CA HIS A 2 11.01 -13.55 8.36
C HIS A 2 11.49 -14.28 7.10
N GLU A 3 11.12 -15.56 7.00
CA GLU A 3 11.48 -16.43 5.87
C GLU A 3 10.90 -15.92 4.54
N ALA A 4 9.66 -15.42 4.54
CA ALA A 4 9.05 -14.83 3.35
C ALA A 4 9.86 -13.64 2.81
N VAL A 5 10.36 -12.76 3.67
CA VAL A 5 11.18 -11.61 3.23
C VAL A 5 12.52 -12.07 2.65
N ARG A 6 13.14 -13.12 3.20
CA ARG A 6 14.33 -13.74 2.60
C ARG A 6 14.04 -14.28 1.20
N ARG A 7 12.95 -15.05 1.05
CA ARG A 7 12.54 -15.57 -0.25
C ARG A 7 12.27 -14.44 -1.24
N LEU A 8 11.65 -13.34 -0.79
CA LEU A 8 11.43 -12.16 -1.64
C LEU A 8 12.75 -11.55 -2.13
N THR A 9 13.78 -11.44 -1.28
CA THR A 9 15.12 -10.97 -1.73
C THR A 9 15.75 -11.90 -2.77
N GLU A 10 15.56 -13.22 -2.63
CA GLU A 10 16.09 -14.20 -3.57
C GLU A 10 15.43 -14.09 -4.94
N VAL A 11 14.09 -14.04 -4.99
CA VAL A 11 13.36 -13.96 -6.27
C VAL A 11 13.48 -12.60 -6.96
N THR A 12 13.72 -11.53 -6.20
CA THR A 12 13.96 -10.19 -6.77
C THR A 12 15.42 -9.95 -7.16
N GLY A 13 16.35 -10.78 -6.67
CA GLY A 13 17.79 -10.53 -6.78
C GLY A 13 18.27 -9.31 -5.96
N TRP A 14 17.45 -8.78 -5.05
CA TRP A 14 17.78 -7.61 -4.26
C TRP A 14 18.86 -7.92 -3.23
N THR A 15 19.94 -7.15 -3.25
CA THR A 15 21.09 -7.30 -2.31
C THR A 15 21.36 -6.04 -1.49
N GLY A 16 20.53 -5.00 -1.66
CA GLY A 16 20.64 -3.75 -0.93
C GLY A 16 20.00 -3.80 0.45
N ARG A 17 19.80 -2.61 1.03
CA ARG A 17 19.06 -2.41 2.28
C ARG A 17 18.19 -1.16 2.15
N SER A 18 17.15 -1.08 2.96
CA SER A 18 16.38 0.15 3.09
C SER A 18 17.25 1.27 3.67
N TYR A 19 17.09 2.49 3.15
CA TYR A 19 17.65 3.71 3.72
C TYR A 19 16.68 4.39 4.69
N VAL A 20 15.45 3.88 4.84
CA VAL A 20 14.43 4.44 5.72
C VAL A 20 14.31 3.61 6.99
N GLU A 21 14.42 4.26 8.15
CA GLU A 21 14.09 3.65 9.44
C GLU A 21 12.70 4.12 9.89
N THR A 22 11.79 3.17 10.07
CA THR A 22 10.41 3.43 10.51
C THR A 22 10.26 3.08 12.01
N PRO A 23 9.87 4.05 12.86
CA PRO A 23 9.55 3.76 14.26
C PRO A 23 8.15 3.12 14.35
N TRP A 24 8.11 1.79 14.22
CA TRP A 24 6.87 1.00 14.15
C TRP A 24 6.03 1.04 15.43
N ASP A 25 6.63 1.30 16.58
CA ASP A 25 5.93 1.53 17.84
C ASP A 25 5.02 2.77 17.77
N VAL A 26 5.49 3.85 17.15
CA VAL A 26 4.69 5.06 16.90
C VAL A 26 3.57 4.77 15.90
N VAL A 27 3.88 4.03 14.84
CA VAL A 27 2.89 3.62 13.82
C VAL A 27 1.76 2.80 14.46
N HIS A 28 2.09 1.74 15.20
CA HIS A 28 1.11 0.88 15.86
C HIS A 28 0.32 1.64 16.93
N THR A 29 0.95 2.53 17.68
CA THR A 29 0.26 3.37 18.67
C THR A 29 -0.79 4.24 18.00
N LYS A 30 -0.47 4.81 16.83
CA LYS A 30 -1.39 5.65 16.06
C LYS A 30 -2.52 4.85 15.41
N LEU A 31 -2.22 3.66 14.90
CA LEU A 31 -3.22 2.75 14.33
C LEU A 31 -4.14 2.12 15.38
N GLY A 32 -3.65 1.94 16.61
CA GLY A 32 -4.36 1.21 17.67
C GLY A 32 -4.28 -0.31 17.56
N PHE A 33 -3.51 -0.84 16.61
CA PHE A 33 -3.28 -2.27 16.38
C PHE A 33 -1.90 -2.51 15.77
N GLU A 34 -1.44 -3.76 15.81
CA GLU A 34 -0.18 -4.16 15.18
C GLU A 34 -0.39 -4.55 13.71
N LEU A 35 0.58 -4.19 12.87
CA LEU A 35 0.66 -4.67 11.49
C LEU A 35 1.35 -6.04 11.42
N PRO A 36 1.16 -6.81 10.33
CA PRO A 36 1.88 -8.06 10.12
C PRO A 36 3.40 -7.91 10.32
N PRO A 37 4.05 -8.83 11.06
CA PRO A 37 5.44 -8.68 11.45
C PRO A 37 6.43 -8.83 10.28
N ASP A 38 6.06 -9.57 9.24
CA ASP A 38 6.80 -9.70 7.98
C ASP A 38 6.80 -8.40 7.17
N TYR A 39 5.73 -7.59 7.24
CA TYR A 39 5.67 -6.28 6.61
C TYR A 39 6.67 -5.29 7.21
N ARG A 40 6.93 -5.37 8.52
CA ARG A 40 7.99 -4.54 9.14
C ARG A 40 9.38 -4.96 8.69
N ASP A 41 9.60 -6.27 8.56
CA ASP A 41 10.86 -6.81 8.04
C ASP A 41 11.04 -6.46 6.55
N LEU A 42 9.96 -6.41 5.76
CA LEU A 42 9.97 -5.96 4.37
C LEU A 42 10.55 -4.54 4.27
N HIS A 43 10.04 -3.59 5.05
CA HIS A 43 10.52 -2.20 5.07
C HIS A 43 11.94 -2.02 5.64
N ALA A 44 12.42 -2.97 6.44
CA ALA A 44 13.81 -2.97 6.90
C ALA A 44 14.79 -3.39 5.78
N VAL A 45 14.32 -4.17 4.80
CA VAL A 45 15.15 -4.75 3.73
C VAL A 45 15.01 -3.96 2.42
N PHE A 46 13.79 -3.62 2.04
CA PHE A 46 13.48 -2.91 0.82
C PHE A 46 13.22 -1.43 1.11
N PRO A 47 13.91 -0.50 0.42
CA PRO A 47 13.53 0.90 0.44
C PRO A 47 12.16 1.09 -0.25
N PRO A 48 11.55 2.29 -0.16
CA PRO A 48 10.41 2.62 -1.00
C PRO A 48 10.71 2.28 -2.47
N GLY A 49 9.77 1.64 -3.15
CA GLY A 49 10.00 1.12 -4.49
C GLY A 49 8.81 0.41 -5.10
N ALA A 50 8.97 0.04 -6.36
CA ALA A 50 7.99 -0.68 -7.15
C ALA A 50 8.46 -2.13 -7.35
N PHE A 51 7.57 -3.08 -7.08
CA PHE A 51 7.71 -4.48 -7.48
C PHE A 51 7.03 -4.67 -8.84
N ASN A 52 7.70 -5.34 -9.75
CA ASN A 52 7.21 -5.57 -11.12
C ASN A 52 7.01 -7.08 -11.35
N ALA A 53 5.97 -7.42 -12.10
CA ALA A 53 5.67 -8.79 -12.50
C ALA A 53 5.85 -8.96 -14.02
N PRO A 54 6.32 -10.13 -14.49
CA PRO A 54 6.43 -10.39 -15.92
C PRO A 54 5.09 -10.22 -16.63
N GLY A 55 5.05 -9.32 -17.62
CA GLY A 55 3.88 -9.12 -18.46
C GLY A 55 2.72 -8.34 -17.84
N VAL A 56 2.84 -7.87 -16.60
CA VAL A 56 1.80 -7.05 -15.96
C VAL A 56 2.18 -5.58 -16.07
N ALA A 57 1.28 -4.75 -16.62
CA ALA A 57 1.54 -3.33 -16.84
C ALA A 57 1.64 -2.54 -15.52
N ALA A 58 0.77 -2.84 -14.55
CA ALA A 58 0.81 -2.21 -13.23
C ALA A 58 1.91 -2.81 -12.35
N ASN A 59 2.54 -1.97 -11.56
CA ASN A 59 3.48 -2.38 -10.51
C ASN A 59 2.79 -2.35 -9.13
N VAL A 60 3.46 -2.94 -8.14
CA VAL A 60 3.05 -2.84 -6.73
C VAL A 60 4.04 -1.95 -6.00
N ILE A 61 3.61 -0.75 -5.63
CA ILE A 61 4.41 0.27 -4.94
C ILE A 61 4.27 0.08 -3.44
N VAL A 62 5.39 -0.25 -2.80
CA VAL A 62 5.51 -0.40 -1.35
C VAL A 62 6.36 0.75 -0.82
N GLN A 63 5.82 1.45 0.17
CA GLN A 63 6.42 2.67 0.71
C GLN A 63 6.29 2.69 2.24
N PRO A 64 7.34 3.12 2.97
CA PRO A 64 7.24 3.31 4.40
C PRO A 64 6.29 4.49 4.68
N PRO A 65 5.65 4.53 5.86
CA PRO A 65 4.71 5.59 6.21
C PRO A 65 5.30 6.99 6.01
N TYR A 66 4.52 7.88 5.39
CA TYR A 66 4.84 9.30 5.30
C TYR A 66 4.95 9.91 6.69
N ARG A 67 5.74 10.97 6.82
CA ARG A 67 5.82 11.76 8.06
C ARG A 67 4.82 12.90 7.99
N VAL A 68 3.90 12.96 8.94
CA VAL A 68 2.97 14.07 9.14
C VAL A 68 3.40 14.81 10.40
N ASP A 69 3.80 16.07 10.23
CA ASP A 69 4.36 16.90 11.32
C ASP A 69 5.53 16.19 12.05
N GLY A 70 6.35 15.46 11.29
CA GLY A 70 7.55 14.75 11.78
C GLY A 70 7.30 13.35 12.36
N ALA A 71 6.05 12.90 12.49
CA ALA A 71 5.70 11.57 12.99
C ALA A 71 5.18 10.67 11.85
N PRO A 72 5.52 9.37 11.78
CA PRO A 72 5.01 8.49 10.74
C PRO A 72 3.49 8.33 10.84
N ASP A 73 2.83 8.36 9.69
CA ASP A 73 1.39 8.18 9.52
C ASP A 73 1.11 7.21 8.38
N HIS A 74 0.76 5.98 8.74
CA HIS A 74 0.50 4.92 7.77
C HIS A 74 -0.78 5.14 6.98
N LEU A 75 -1.79 5.80 7.56
CA LEU A 75 -3.07 6.00 6.88
C LEU A 75 -3.06 7.24 5.99
N HIS A 76 -2.34 8.30 6.39
CA HIS A 76 -2.27 9.55 5.62
C HIS A 76 -1.82 9.33 4.18
N GLN A 77 -0.82 8.47 3.96
CA GLN A 77 -0.33 8.21 2.61
C GLN A 77 -1.42 7.60 1.72
N PHE A 78 -2.37 6.83 2.26
CA PHE A 78 -3.42 6.10 1.54
C PHE A 78 -4.81 6.75 1.60
N GLU A 79 -4.89 8.05 1.92
CA GLU A 79 -6.18 8.74 2.08
C GLU A 79 -7.07 8.65 0.84
N ILE A 80 -6.49 8.75 -0.36
CA ILE A 80 -7.23 8.69 -1.62
C ILE A 80 -7.81 7.30 -1.83
N GLU A 81 -7.00 6.24 -1.76
CA GLU A 81 -7.45 4.87 -1.99
C GLU A 81 -8.50 4.45 -0.97
N MET A 82 -8.34 4.87 0.29
CA MET A 82 -9.32 4.65 1.35
C MET A 82 -10.64 5.38 1.09
N GLN A 83 -10.57 6.65 0.69
CA GLN A 83 -11.76 7.45 0.39
C GLN A 83 -12.54 6.85 -0.79
N GLU A 84 -11.86 6.56 -1.90
CA GLU A 84 -12.46 6.02 -3.11
C GLU A 84 -13.12 4.65 -2.87
N THR A 85 -12.44 3.77 -2.13
CA THR A 85 -12.98 2.45 -1.80
C THR A 85 -14.19 2.54 -0.86
N GLU A 86 -14.19 3.48 0.09
CA GLU A 86 -15.33 3.71 0.98
C GLU A 86 -16.52 4.37 0.26
N GLU A 87 -16.26 5.27 -0.69
CA GLU A 87 -17.30 5.82 -1.57
C GLU A 87 -17.97 4.72 -2.39
N TRP A 88 -17.17 3.84 -3.01
CA TRP A 88 -17.69 2.68 -3.73
C TRP A 88 -18.52 1.76 -2.81
N ARG A 89 -18.00 1.42 -1.62
CA ARG A 89 -18.69 0.56 -0.66
C ARG A 89 -20.07 1.09 -0.27
N ARG A 90 -20.24 2.40 -0.15
CA ARG A 90 -21.55 3.02 0.19
C ARG A 90 -22.60 2.76 -0.89
N GLU A 91 -22.20 2.71 -2.15
CA GLU A 91 -23.09 2.47 -3.29
C GLU A 91 -23.23 0.97 -3.62
N HIS A 92 -22.17 0.19 -3.33
CA HIS A 92 -22.03 -1.22 -3.68
C HIS A 92 -21.49 -2.05 -2.51
N PRO A 93 -22.24 -2.18 -1.39
CA PRO A 93 -21.72 -2.76 -0.15
C PRO A 93 -21.34 -4.24 -0.28
N GLN A 94 -21.93 -4.97 -1.22
CA GLN A 94 -21.61 -6.38 -1.48
C GLN A 94 -20.26 -6.61 -2.18
N ASP A 95 -19.66 -5.56 -2.75
CA ASP A 95 -18.42 -5.67 -3.51
C ASP A 95 -17.16 -5.51 -2.64
N VAL A 96 -17.32 -5.03 -1.40
CA VAL A 96 -16.21 -4.73 -0.48
C VAL A 96 -16.38 -5.52 0.82
N PRO A 97 -15.32 -6.17 1.35
CA PRO A 97 -15.41 -6.95 2.59
C PRO A 97 -16.03 -6.19 3.77
N GLU A 98 -16.92 -6.87 4.51
CA GLU A 98 -17.63 -6.26 5.64
C GLU A 98 -16.69 -5.85 6.77
N GLU A 99 -15.64 -6.64 7.00
CA GLU A 99 -14.62 -6.47 8.04
C GLU A 99 -13.82 -5.16 7.91
N GLY A 100 -13.93 -4.48 6.76
CA GLY A 100 -13.10 -3.34 6.41
C GLY A 100 -11.74 -3.78 5.88
N MET A 101 -10.93 -2.80 5.50
CA MET A 101 -9.66 -3.03 4.82
C MET A 101 -8.60 -2.07 5.35
N VAL A 102 -7.35 -2.55 5.46
CA VAL A 102 -6.21 -1.76 5.93
C VAL A 102 -5.20 -1.64 4.79
N PRO A 103 -4.90 -0.43 4.29
CA PRO A 103 -4.05 -0.28 3.11
C PRO A 103 -2.59 -0.61 3.43
N TRP A 104 -1.82 -1.11 2.46
CA TRP A 104 -0.41 -1.44 2.65
C TRP A 104 0.49 -1.20 1.44
N ALA A 105 -0.10 -1.10 0.25
CA ALA A 105 0.56 -0.75 -0.99
C ALA A 105 -0.45 -0.14 -1.96
N ARG A 106 0.05 0.32 -3.11
CA ARG A 106 -0.77 0.82 -4.22
C ARG A 106 -0.19 0.38 -5.55
N GLY A 107 -1.03 0.34 -6.58
CA GLY A 107 -0.58 0.47 -7.97
C GLY A 107 -0.68 1.93 -8.43
N ASP A 108 -0.73 2.16 -9.73
CA ASP A 108 -0.95 3.51 -10.28
C ASP A 108 -2.36 4.02 -9.98
N HIS A 109 -3.34 3.11 -10.01
CA HIS A 109 -4.76 3.42 -9.80
C HIS A 109 -5.45 2.44 -8.84
N GLN A 110 -4.71 1.47 -8.29
CA GLN A 110 -5.25 0.39 -7.48
C GLN A 110 -4.81 0.54 -6.03
N GLY A 111 -5.71 0.27 -5.10
CA GLY A 111 -5.35 0.13 -3.69
C GLY A 111 -5.05 -1.33 -3.35
N LEU A 112 -3.98 -1.59 -2.58
CA LEU A 112 -3.74 -2.91 -2.00
C LEU A 112 -3.93 -2.86 -0.50
N PHE A 113 -4.73 -3.80 0.01
CA PHE A 113 -5.22 -3.82 1.37
C PHE A 113 -5.02 -5.19 2.02
N TRP A 114 -5.01 -5.18 3.34
CA TRP A 114 -5.24 -6.35 4.17
C TRP A 114 -6.72 -6.43 4.54
N VAL A 115 -7.25 -7.65 4.58
CA VAL A 115 -8.58 -7.96 5.11
C VAL A 115 -8.40 -8.61 6.50
N PRO A 116 -8.71 -7.89 7.59
CA PRO A 116 -8.40 -8.32 8.96
C PRO A 116 -9.45 -9.30 9.52
N ARG A 117 -9.53 -10.51 8.94
CA ARG A 117 -10.46 -11.57 9.36
C ARG A 117 -10.14 -12.21 10.72
N SER A 118 -9.02 -11.83 11.32
CA SER A 118 -8.55 -12.35 12.60
C SER A 118 -7.96 -11.24 13.45
N LEU A 119 -7.98 -11.41 14.77
CA LEU A 119 -7.24 -10.54 15.69
C LEU A 119 -5.72 -10.74 15.60
N ASP A 120 -5.26 -11.85 15.00
CA ASP A 120 -3.85 -12.10 14.71
C ASP A 120 -3.48 -11.51 13.34
N PRO A 121 -2.64 -10.46 13.27
CA PRO A 121 -2.25 -9.83 12.01
C PRO A 121 -1.57 -10.77 11.02
N GLN A 122 -0.94 -11.86 11.49
CA GLN A 122 -0.31 -12.85 10.61
C GLN A 122 -1.32 -13.66 9.78
N ARG A 123 -2.61 -13.57 10.12
CA ARG A 123 -3.68 -14.25 9.38
C ARG A 123 -4.47 -13.31 8.47
N TRP A 124 -4.03 -12.06 8.33
CA TRP A 124 -4.67 -11.12 7.43
C TRP A 124 -4.33 -11.47 5.99
N THR A 125 -5.35 -11.49 5.14
CA THR A 125 -5.23 -11.82 3.73
C THR A 125 -5.16 -10.56 2.88
N VAL A 126 -4.69 -10.65 1.64
CA VAL A 126 -4.60 -9.51 0.73
C VAL A 126 -5.89 -9.32 -0.06
N ALA A 127 -6.24 -8.06 -0.29
CA ALA A 127 -7.22 -7.63 -1.28
C ALA A 127 -6.60 -6.57 -2.20
N VAL A 128 -6.93 -6.61 -3.48
CA VAL A 128 -6.58 -5.59 -4.47
C VAL A 128 -7.87 -4.94 -4.94
N SER A 129 -7.93 -3.61 -4.92
CA SER A 129 -9.12 -2.84 -5.26
C SER A 129 -8.91 -2.02 -6.52
N SER A 130 -9.84 -2.13 -7.47
CA SER A 130 -10.05 -1.13 -8.53
C SER A 130 -11.17 -0.15 -8.17
N ALA A 131 -11.77 -0.28 -6.97
CA ALA A 131 -12.86 0.58 -6.54
C ALA A 131 -12.41 2.04 -6.48
N GLY A 132 -13.14 2.91 -7.18
CA GLY A 132 -12.83 4.33 -7.27
C GLY A 132 -13.15 4.92 -8.63
N ILE A 133 -12.77 6.18 -8.82
CA ILE A 133 -13.06 6.92 -10.07
C ILE A 133 -12.28 6.37 -11.28
N TRP A 134 -11.25 5.56 -11.03
CA TRP A 134 -10.42 4.90 -12.03
C TRP A 134 -10.78 3.42 -12.24
N GLY A 135 -11.87 2.95 -11.63
CA GLY A 135 -12.37 1.60 -11.82
C GLY A 135 -12.72 1.31 -13.28
N LEU A 136 -12.52 0.05 -13.69
CA LEU A 136 -12.87 -0.45 -15.01
C LEU A 136 -14.07 -1.40 -14.90
N ASP A 137 -15.09 -1.21 -15.73
CA ASP A 137 -16.38 -1.93 -15.63
C ASP A 137 -16.24 -3.47 -15.67
N ASP A 138 -15.25 -4.00 -16.41
CA ASP A 138 -15.04 -5.45 -16.58
C ASP A 138 -14.08 -6.07 -15.54
N VAL A 139 -13.63 -5.28 -14.57
CA VAL A 139 -12.69 -5.69 -13.52
C VAL A 139 -13.44 -5.73 -12.17
N PRO A 140 -13.27 -6.78 -11.34
CA PRO A 140 -13.90 -6.80 -10.03
C PRO A 140 -13.45 -5.61 -9.20
N ALA A 141 -14.37 -4.94 -8.50
CA ALA A 141 -14.04 -3.82 -7.62
C ALA A 141 -13.03 -4.21 -6.54
N VAL A 142 -13.14 -5.44 -6.02
CA VAL A 142 -12.17 -6.05 -5.10
C VAL A 142 -11.87 -7.49 -5.54
N GLU A 143 -10.59 -7.85 -5.55
CA GLU A 143 -10.11 -9.22 -5.74
C GLU A 143 -9.30 -9.65 -4.52
N GLU A 144 -9.65 -10.80 -3.94
CA GLU A 144 -9.04 -11.30 -2.71
C GLU A 144 -8.08 -12.47 -2.94
N PHE A 145 -7.05 -12.53 -2.11
CA PHE A 145 -5.99 -13.54 -2.16
C PHE A 145 -5.73 -14.11 -0.77
N ASP A 146 -5.76 -15.44 -0.66
CA ASP A 146 -5.55 -16.16 0.61
C ASP A 146 -4.05 -16.27 0.98
N CYS A 147 -3.38 -15.12 1.08
CA CYS A 147 -1.97 -15.00 1.46
C CYS A 147 -1.68 -13.64 2.10
N GLY A 148 -0.53 -13.54 2.79
CA GLY A 148 -0.04 -12.28 3.36
C GLY A 148 0.59 -11.36 2.31
N ALA A 149 0.92 -10.11 2.69
CA ALA A 149 1.47 -9.12 1.74
C ALA A 149 2.81 -9.55 1.12
N VAL A 150 3.73 -10.13 1.91
CA VAL A 150 5.04 -10.55 1.39
C VAL A 150 4.90 -11.78 0.48
N GLU A 151 4.00 -12.70 0.81
CA GLU A 151 3.68 -13.85 -0.04
C GLU A 151 3.02 -13.43 -1.35
N PHE A 152 2.11 -12.45 -1.30
CA PHE A 152 1.53 -11.83 -2.49
C PHE A 152 2.62 -11.25 -3.39
N LEU A 153 3.55 -10.48 -2.83
CA LEU A 153 4.68 -9.93 -3.59
C LEU A 153 5.55 -11.01 -4.23
N ILE A 154 5.85 -12.12 -3.52
CA ILE A 154 6.59 -13.25 -4.09
C ILE A 154 5.84 -13.83 -5.29
N GLY A 155 4.54 -14.13 -5.13
CA GLY A 155 3.73 -14.68 -6.21
C GLY A 155 3.64 -13.72 -7.39
N PHE A 156 3.50 -12.43 -7.11
CA PHE A 156 3.41 -11.37 -8.12
C PHE A 156 4.70 -11.28 -8.94
N VAL A 157 5.87 -11.07 -8.31
CA VAL A 157 7.13 -10.88 -9.04
C VAL A 157 7.61 -12.13 -9.78
N THR A 158 7.16 -13.31 -9.36
CA THR A 158 7.47 -14.58 -10.04
C THR A 158 6.48 -14.91 -11.16
N GLY A 159 5.35 -14.21 -11.24
CA GLY A 159 4.24 -14.56 -12.11
C GLY A 159 3.48 -15.83 -11.68
N GLU A 160 3.68 -16.31 -10.46
CA GLU A 160 2.87 -17.42 -9.89
C GLU A 160 1.47 -16.94 -9.49
N LEU A 161 1.33 -15.65 -9.19
CA LEU A 161 0.08 -14.98 -8.82
C LEU A 161 -0.24 -13.87 -9.81
N HIS A 162 -1.47 -13.86 -10.32
CA HIS A 162 -1.98 -12.83 -11.22
C HIS A 162 -3.24 -12.20 -10.64
N SER A 163 -3.33 -10.87 -10.73
CA SER A 163 -4.54 -10.12 -10.37
C SER A 163 -5.15 -9.52 -11.62
N ARG A 164 -6.47 -9.69 -11.78
CA ARG A 164 -7.23 -9.01 -12.84
C ARG A 164 -7.32 -7.51 -12.60
N VAL A 165 -7.21 -7.09 -11.34
CA VAL A 165 -7.24 -5.67 -10.92
C VAL A 165 -5.95 -4.95 -11.27
N LEU A 166 -4.79 -5.61 -11.15
CA LEU A 166 -3.49 -5.07 -11.57
C LEU A 166 -3.29 -5.13 -13.10
N GLY A 167 -4.26 -5.68 -13.83
CA GLY A 167 -4.28 -5.70 -15.29
C GLY A 167 -3.91 -7.06 -15.90
N PRO A 168 -4.22 -7.24 -17.20
CA PRO A 168 -3.92 -8.47 -17.91
C PRO A 168 -2.41 -8.66 -18.10
N VAL A 169 -2.03 -9.90 -18.39
CA VAL A 169 -0.70 -10.20 -18.92
C VAL A 169 -0.68 -9.81 -20.40
N GLU A 170 0.14 -8.83 -20.77
CA GLU A 170 0.27 -8.31 -22.14
C GLU A 170 1.60 -8.75 -22.78
N GLU A 171 1.55 -9.24 -24.02
CA GLU A 171 2.75 -9.69 -24.75
C GLU A 171 3.79 -8.58 -24.94
N ASP A 172 3.35 -7.34 -25.14
CA ASP A 172 4.24 -6.18 -25.27
C ASP A 172 4.94 -5.83 -23.95
N VAL A 173 4.27 -6.07 -22.81
CA VAL A 173 4.85 -5.88 -21.48
C VAL A 173 5.79 -7.03 -21.11
N LEU A 174 5.51 -8.26 -21.56
CA LEU A 174 6.42 -9.40 -21.42
C LEU A 174 7.78 -9.13 -22.10
N ALA A 175 7.80 -8.27 -23.14
CA ALA A 175 9.03 -7.87 -23.82
C ALA A 175 9.84 -6.81 -23.05
N LEU A 176 9.29 -6.19 -22.00
CA LEU A 176 10.00 -5.24 -21.16
C LEU A 176 10.87 -5.99 -20.13
N ASP A 177 12.18 -5.76 -20.19
CA ASP A 177 13.16 -6.29 -19.23
C ASP A 177 13.22 -5.41 -17.97
N LEU A 178 12.10 -5.33 -17.26
CA LEU A 178 12.02 -4.59 -15.99
C LEU A 178 12.58 -5.43 -14.85
N PRO A 179 13.39 -4.84 -13.95
CA PRO A 179 13.82 -5.54 -12.75
C PRO A 179 12.61 -5.85 -11.86
N ALA A 180 12.59 -7.04 -11.24
CA ALA A 180 11.53 -7.45 -10.32
C ALA A 180 11.30 -6.46 -9.16
N PHE A 181 12.32 -5.69 -8.78
CA PHE A 181 12.21 -4.58 -7.85
C PHE A 181 12.99 -3.36 -8.34
N GLN A 182 12.34 -2.20 -8.30
CA GLN A 182 12.92 -0.92 -8.66
C GLN A 182 12.82 0.06 -7.48
N PRO A 183 13.94 0.39 -6.80
CA PRO A 183 13.92 1.31 -5.67
C PRO A 183 13.73 2.76 -6.13
N VAL A 184 12.99 3.54 -5.32
CA VAL A 184 13.00 5.00 -5.38
C VAL A 184 14.33 5.50 -4.78
N ARG A 185 14.95 6.49 -5.40
CA ARG A 185 16.19 7.10 -4.89
C ARG A 185 15.87 7.84 -3.59
N GLU A 186 16.81 7.82 -2.65
CA GLU A 186 16.64 8.48 -1.34
C GLU A 186 16.29 9.97 -1.47
N GLU A 187 16.96 10.68 -2.36
CA GLU A 187 16.70 12.11 -2.62
C GLU A 187 15.29 12.38 -3.15
N ASP A 188 14.77 11.49 -3.99
CA ASP A 188 13.42 11.60 -4.54
C ASP A 188 12.41 11.33 -3.43
N TRP A 189 12.59 10.23 -2.67
CA TRP A 189 11.71 9.88 -1.56
C TRP A 189 11.60 11.00 -0.51
N LEU A 190 12.73 11.57 -0.10
CA LEU A 190 12.77 12.66 0.89
C LEU A 190 12.08 13.95 0.39
N SER A 191 11.94 14.13 -0.93
CA SER A 191 11.31 15.31 -1.49
C SER A 191 9.79 15.35 -1.32
N PHE A 192 9.13 14.20 -1.15
CA PHE A 192 7.67 14.10 -1.10
C PHE A 192 7.10 13.31 0.11
N SER A 193 7.94 12.68 0.93
CA SER A 193 7.50 11.86 2.08
C SER A 193 7.19 12.65 3.37
N GLU A 194 7.32 13.98 3.33
CA GLU A 194 6.98 14.88 4.45
C GLU A 194 5.71 15.67 4.12
N ALA A 195 4.70 15.51 4.97
CA ALA A 195 3.45 16.23 4.93
C ALA A 195 3.27 17.07 6.20
N ARG A 196 2.47 18.12 6.09
CA ARG A 196 2.01 18.91 7.25
C ARG A 196 0.53 18.70 7.41
N SER A 197 0.08 18.49 8.65
CA SER A 197 -1.36 18.47 8.90
C SER A 197 -1.96 19.80 8.45
N PRO A 198 -3.21 19.82 7.94
CA PRO A 198 -3.91 21.06 7.69
C PRO A 198 -3.87 21.89 8.97
N GLN A 199 -3.23 23.06 8.92
CA GLN A 199 -3.31 23.99 10.04
C GLN A 199 -4.78 24.40 10.14
N ILE A 200 -5.49 23.88 11.13
CA ILE A 200 -6.77 24.46 11.54
C ILE A 200 -6.43 25.87 12.00
N ARG A 201 -6.55 26.86 11.09
CA ARG A 201 -6.69 28.25 11.52
C ARG A 201 -7.91 28.24 12.44
N ARG A 202 -7.69 28.40 13.74
CA ARG A 202 -8.75 28.84 14.64
C ARG A 202 -9.24 30.16 14.04
N LEU A 203 -10.36 30.11 13.32
CA LEU A 203 -11.13 31.30 13.01
C LEU A 203 -11.46 31.89 14.39
N SER A 204 -10.82 33.01 14.69
CA SER A 204 -11.21 33.80 15.84
C SER A 204 -12.63 34.31 15.56
N LEU A 205 -13.49 34.40 16.57
CA LEU A 205 -14.80 35.07 16.42
C LEU A 205 -14.64 36.51 15.88
N ARG A 206 -13.44 37.10 16.04
CA ARG A 206 -13.07 38.39 15.44
C ARG A 206 -13.00 38.36 13.91
N ASP A 207 -12.67 37.23 13.31
CA ASP A 207 -12.57 37.05 11.85
C ASP A 207 -13.97 36.94 11.19
N LEU A 208 -15.02 36.75 12.00
CA LEU A 208 -16.43 36.67 11.57
C LEU A 208 -17.21 37.98 11.79
N GLY A 209 -16.56 39.05 12.25
CA GLY A 209 -17.17 40.38 12.33
C GLY A 209 -18.31 40.53 13.34
N LEU A 210 -18.43 39.65 14.34
CA LEU A 210 -19.45 39.76 15.38
C LEU A 210 -18.85 40.47 16.63
N PRO A 211 -19.54 41.48 17.19
CA PRO A 211 -19.10 42.13 18.42
C PRO A 211 -19.38 41.26 19.66
N ASP A 212 -18.54 41.46 20.70
CA ASP A 212 -18.54 40.73 21.98
C ASP A 212 -19.89 40.73 22.72
#